data_AF-A0A2A4U631-F1
#
_entry.id   AF-A0A2A4U631-F1
#
_cell.length_a   1.000
_cell.length_b   1.000
_cell.length_c   1.000
_cell.angle_alpha   90.00
_cell.angle_beta   90.00
_cell.angle_gamma   90.00
#
_symmetry.space_group_name_H-M   'P 1'
#
loop_
_entity.id
_entity.type
_entity.pdbx_description
1 polymer ?
#
loop_
_entity_poly.entity_id
_entity_poly.type
_entity_poly.pdbx_seq_one_letter_code
_entity_poly.pdbx_strand_id
1 'polypeptide(L)' 'MTQKEHTYTFYEEIGRGGMGIVYRAVHNDTKEEVAIKVLHKELVHDSKQVERFEREARS' A
#
# COMPACT_ATOMS: atom_id res chain seq x y z
N MET A 1 7.48 -26.32 -6.91
CA MET A 1 6.70 -25.17 -7.41
C MET A 1 6.06 -24.51 -6.20
N THR A 2 6.78 -23.62 -5.53
CA THR A 2 6.26 -23.00 -4.30
C THR A 2 5.56 -21.72 -4.72
N GLN A 3 4.23 -21.75 -4.79
CA GLN A 3 3.43 -20.53 -4.91
C GLN A 3 3.75 -19.67 -3.69
N LYS A 4 4.26 -18.47 -3.93
CA LYS A 4 4.55 -17.50 -2.88
C LYS A 4 3.20 -17.13 -2.24
N GLU A 5 2.98 -17.50 -0.99
CA GLU A 5 1.83 -16.97 -0.25
C GLU A 5 1.94 -15.44 -0.24
N HIS A 6 0.86 -14.78 -0.64
CA HIS A 6 0.78 -13.32 -0.52
C HIS A 6 0.87 -12.98 0.97
N THR A 7 1.81 -12.13 1.38
CA THR A 7 2.00 -11.77 2.80
C THR A 7 0.81 -11.00 3.38
N TYR A 8 0.03 -10.31 2.53
CA TYR A 8 -1.12 -9.52 2.93
C TYR A 8 -2.35 -9.86 2.10
N THR A 9 -3.51 -9.92 2.76
CA THR A 9 -4.82 -10.01 2.12
C THR A 9 -5.49 -8.65 2.12
N PHE A 10 -5.83 -8.13 0.93
CA PHE A 10 -6.52 -6.86 0.76
C PHE A 10 -8.04 -7.02 0.95
N TYR A 11 -8.65 -6.02 1.58
CA TYR A 11 -10.10 -5.91 1.76
C TYR A 11 -10.64 -4.69 1.01
N GLU A 12 -11.29 -3.77 1.71
CA GLU A 12 -11.90 -2.59 1.10
C GLU A 12 -10.95 -1.39 1.02
N GLU A 13 -11.27 -0.47 0.12
CA GLU A 13 -10.71 0.86 0.12
C GLU A 13 -11.21 1.63 1.34
N ILE A 14 -10.28 2.15 2.13
CA ILE A 14 -10.56 2.98 3.31
C ILE A 14 -10.20 4.44 3.08
N GLY A 15 -9.55 4.77 1.97
CA GLY A 15 -9.28 6.15 1.59
C GLY A 15 -8.73 6.27 0.17
N ARG A 16 -9.01 7.41 -0.46
CA ARG A 16 -8.50 7.77 -1.78
C ARG A 16 -8.19 9.24 -1.83
N GLY A 17 -7.07 9.58 -2.46
CA GLY A 17 -6.66 10.95 -2.69
C GLY A 17 -5.76 11.08 -3.90
N GLY A 18 -5.25 12.28 -4.13
CA GLY A 18 -4.47 12.58 -5.33
C GLY A 18 -3.19 11.76 -5.52
N MET A 19 -2.64 11.12 -4.47
CA MET A 19 -1.44 10.28 -4.58
C MET A 19 -1.76 8.79 -4.81
N GLY A 20 -2.97 8.33 -4.49
CA GLY A 20 -3.25 6.90 -4.48
C GLY A 20 -4.44 6.50 -3.62
N ILE A 21 -4.52 5.19 -3.39
CA ILE A 21 -5.60 4.53 -2.67
C ILE A 21 -5.03 3.84 -1.44
N VAL A 22 -5.72 3.91 -0.32
CA VAL A 22 -5.41 3.21 0.92
C VAL A 22 -6.42 2.08 1.08
N TYR A 23 -5.92 0.86 1.23
CA TYR A 23 -6.73 -0.33 1.48
C TYR A 23 -6.55 -0.79 2.91
N ARG A 24 -7.62 -1.31 3.50
CA ARG A 24 -7.52 -2.19 4.67
C ARG A 24 -6.97 -3.52 4.21
N ALA A 25 -6.00 -4.05 4.93
CA ALA A 25 -5.41 -5.35 4.67
C ALA A 25 -5.13 -6.08 5.98
N VAL A 26 -4.94 -7.39 5.90
CA VAL A 26 -4.50 -8.20 7.04
C VAL A 26 -3.21 -8.92 6.67
N HIS A 27 -2.20 -8.85 7.55
CA HIS A 27 -1.00 -9.65 7.42
C HIS A 27 -1.34 -11.12 7.67
N ASN A 28 -1.07 -12.00 6.71
CA ASN A 28 -1.57 -13.36 6.73
C ASN A 28 -1.00 -14.21 7.87
N ASP A 29 0.27 -14.00 8.23
CA ASP A 29 0.91 -14.73 9.34
C ASP A 29 0.52 -14.19 10.73
N THR A 30 0.61 -12.86 10.96
CA THR A 30 0.38 -12.25 12.28
C THR A 30 -1.10 -11.97 12.56
N LYS A 31 -1.97 -12.03 11.55
CA LYS A 31 -3.38 -11.61 11.60
C LYS A 31 -3.59 -10.15 12.00
N GLU A 32 -2.54 -9.33 11.88
CA GLU A 32 -2.60 -7.91 12.18
C GLU A 32 -3.32 -7.14 11.06
N GLU A 33 -4.25 -6.27 11.44
CA GLU A 33 -4.91 -5.36 10.51
C GLU A 33 -4.00 -4.16 10.22
N VAL A 34 -3.76 -3.89 8.93
CA VAL A 34 -2.84 -2.85 8.45
C VAL A 34 -3.48 -2.02 7.35
N ALA A 35 -3.01 -0.79 7.17
CA ALA A 35 -3.38 0.06 6.05
C ALA A 35 -2.27 0.02 4.98
N ILE A 36 -2.62 -0.35 3.74
CA ILE A 36 -1.68 -0.38 2.62
C ILE A 36 -2.03 0.73 1.63
N LYS A 37 -1.12 1.71 1.49
CA LYS A 37 -1.24 2.79 0.51
C LYS A 37 -0.57 2.38 -0.80
N VAL A 38 -1.35 2.38 -1.88
CA VAL A 38 -0.93 2.04 -3.25
C VAL A 38 -0.94 3.31 -4.09
N LEU A 39 0.20 3.63 -4.70
CA LEU A 39 0.34 4.79 -5.57
C LEU A 39 -0.32 4.58 -6.94
N HIS A 40 -0.90 5.64 -7.51
CA HIS A 40 -1.34 5.62 -8.89
C HIS A 40 -0.14 5.41 -9.83
N LYS A 41 -0.27 4.51 -10.81
CA LYS A 41 0.81 4.13 -11.74
C LYS A 41 1.43 5.35 -12.46
N GLU A 42 0.61 6.36 -12.73
CA GLU A 42 1.01 7.61 -13.39
C GLU A 42 1.99 8.43 -12.55
N LEU A 43 1.92 8.31 -11.23
CA LEU A 43 2.73 9.07 -10.28
C LEU A 43 4.07 8.41 -9.95
N VAL A 44 4.26 7.14 -10.33
CA VAL A 44 5.49 6.39 -10.05
C VAL A 44 6.68 6.97 -10.82
N HIS A 45 6.44 7.67 -11.92
CA HIS A 45 7.48 8.32 -12.71
C HIS A 45 7.87 9.72 -12.20
N ASP A 46 7.09 10.29 -11.27
CA ASP A 46 7.40 11.57 -10.65
C ASP A 46 8.17 11.32 -9.34
N SER A 47 9.47 11.57 -9.38
CA SER A 47 10.37 11.36 -8.24
C SER A 47 9.93 12.13 -6.99
N LYS A 48 9.28 13.30 -7.15
CA LYS A 48 8.78 14.10 -6.02
C LYS A 48 7.61 13.42 -5.32
N GLN A 49 6.76 12.72 -6.07
CA GLN A 49 5.62 12.00 -5.52
C GLN A 49 6.06 10.72 -4.81
N VAL A 50 7.06 10.04 -5.36
CA VAL A 50 7.71 8.89 -4.71
C VAL A 50 8.40 9.32 -3.40
N GLU A 51 9.18 10.41 -3.42
CA GLU A 51 9.85 10.93 -2.23
C GLU A 51 8.85 11.31 -1.13
N ARG A 52 7.75 11.98 -1.50
CA ARG A 52 6.68 12.30 -0.55
C ARG A 52 6.04 11.05 0.04
N PHE A 53 5.79 10.02 -0.77
CA PHE A 53 5.26 8.74 -0.29
C PHE A 53 6.19 8.07 0.72
N GLU A 54 7.50 8.02 0.42
CA GLU A 54 8.48 7.46 1.34
C GLU A 54 8.62 8.26 2.64
N ARG A 55 8.44 9.58 2.58
CA ARG A 55 8.47 10.44 3.77
C ARG A 55 7.26 10.18 4.66
N GLU A 56 6.06 10.05 4.08
CA GLU A 56 4.84 9.72 4.81
C GLU A 56 4.93 8.33 5.47
N ALA A 57 5.60 7.35 4.84
CA ALA A 57 5.79 6.02 5.40
C ALA A 57 6.78 5.96 6.58
N ARG A 58 7.65 6.98 6.73
CA ARG A 58 8.68 7.06 7.78
C ARG A 58 8.29 7.95 8.97
N SER A 59 7.17 8.68 8.85
CA SER A 59 6.74 9.69 9.83
C SER A 59 5.71 9.14 10.80
#